data_AF-A0A849MUQ4-F1
#
_entry.id   AF-A0A849MUQ4-F1
#
_cell.length_a   1.000
_cell.length_b   1.000
_cell.length_c   1.000
_cell.angle_alpha   90.00
_cell.angle_beta   90.00
_cell.angle_gamma   90.00
#
_symmetry.space_group_name_H-M   'P 1'
#
loop_
_entity.id
_entity.type
_entity.pdbx_description
1 polymer ?
#
loop_
_entity_poly.entity_id
_entity_poly.type
_entity_poly.pdbx_seq_one_letter_code
_entity_poly.pdbx_strand_id
1 'polypeptide(L)'
;MSKEFELIRKIAPGSAGRRDSDTVESSPRDWHWSRIFMIINGTAASESLAGTPQDDVITGFGGNDTLSGGDGNDIYVFSGAFGRDQIRDTSGLDQIQFGLDYTDANFRLVRDGADLLIRQNGGDNLIELNNYFGSTTPRGAVETVYFPASNVTWNLADGSAFRTVGFVGTSASETVAGSPGADVLIGLGGNDTMLGYDGDDIYVVSGAFGRDTITDSSGTDLLIVGRDWTEAAFQFTRPNNGADLVMQTPGGVNSINFNNYFSTSQSAQKVELVYFQATGTAWDLSSGSLVIRPGYFDYGGYNAAYPEIRRAGVDGFSHYMNFGWKEGRDPSAAFDTTLYLLQNPDVARSGINPLQHFLDYGQYEGRAAHAAVGFDIRSGFDAEYYLLTNPSVGNAGMDALQHWHAYGWQAGVNPNYLFDTKYYLAQNPGVAAAGIDPLMHYEMFGWRAGIDPSAAFHTNAYLAANPDVAAAGINPMQHYLQFGVYEGRPLG
;
A
#
# COMPACT_ATOMS: atom_id res chain seq x y z
N MET A 1 29.71 16.94 35.97
CA MET A 1 29.86 17.72 34.73
C MET A 1 29.43 16.81 33.60
N SER A 2 28.13 16.83 33.33
CA SER A 2 27.41 15.92 32.45
C SER A 2 27.77 16.16 30.98
N LYS A 3 27.52 15.15 30.15
CA LYS A 3 27.70 15.18 28.69
C LYS A 3 26.95 16.32 27.98
N GLU A 4 26.06 17.01 28.69
CA GLU A 4 25.29 18.19 28.26
C GLU A 4 26.17 19.38 27.84
N PHE A 5 27.34 19.58 28.46
CA PHE A 5 28.26 20.68 28.09
C PHE A 5 29.11 20.41 26.83
N GLU A 6 29.17 19.16 26.34
CA GLU A 6 29.94 18.82 25.13
C GLU A 6 29.18 19.10 23.83
N LEU A 7 27.84 19.16 23.87
CA LEU A 7 27.01 19.41 22.68
C LEU A 7 27.12 20.88 22.22
N ILE A 8 27.15 21.82 23.18
CA ILE A 8 27.24 23.28 22.91
C ILE A 8 28.64 23.69 22.40
N ARG A 9 29.70 22.94 22.72
CA ARG A 9 31.09 23.30 22.37
C ARG A 9 31.57 22.81 21.01
N LYS A 10 30.91 21.82 20.39
CA LYS A 10 31.37 21.19 19.14
C LYS A 10 30.81 21.81 17.85
N ILE A 11 29.95 22.84 17.94
CA ILE A 11 29.19 23.38 16.79
C ILE A 11 29.72 24.75 16.30
N ALA A 12 30.80 25.30 16.86
CA ALA A 12 31.38 26.55 16.37
C ALA A 12 32.72 26.33 15.63
N PRO A 13 32.77 26.56 14.29
CA PRO A 13 34.00 26.94 13.63
C PRO A 13 34.02 28.43 13.24
N GLY A 14 35.14 29.04 13.62
CA GLY A 14 35.82 30.23 13.10
C GLY A 14 35.18 31.07 11.99
N SER A 15 35.12 32.36 12.28
CA SER A 15 34.95 33.47 11.34
C SER A 15 35.92 33.43 10.14
N ALA A 16 35.39 33.60 8.92
CA ALA A 16 35.84 34.60 7.94
C ALA A 16 35.12 34.47 6.56
N GLY A 17 34.16 35.38 6.34
CA GLY A 17 33.95 36.16 5.10
C GLY A 17 33.77 35.46 3.74
N ARG A 18 32.55 35.53 3.20
CA ARG A 18 32.26 36.27 1.96
C ARG A 18 30.76 36.50 1.80
N ARG A 19 30.39 37.71 1.36
CA ARG A 19 29.05 38.09 0.90
C ARG A 19 28.78 37.36 -0.40
N ASP A 20 27.58 36.81 -0.56
CA ASP A 20 26.83 36.87 -1.82
C ASP A 20 25.33 36.88 -1.52
N SER A 21 24.63 37.67 -2.32
CA SER A 21 23.23 38.05 -2.27
C SER A 21 22.38 37.16 -3.18
N ASP A 22 21.10 37.02 -2.81
CA ASP A 22 19.96 36.52 -3.58
C ASP A 22 20.00 35.08 -4.07
N THR A 23 19.22 34.21 -3.42
CA THR A 23 18.04 33.54 -4.03
C THR A 23 17.25 32.81 -2.96
N VAL A 24 15.93 32.70 -3.17
CA VAL A 24 14.93 32.02 -2.33
C VAL A 24 15.41 30.63 -1.86
N GLU A 25 15.70 30.46 -0.57
CA GLU A 25 15.96 29.16 0.05
C GLU A 25 14.72 28.70 0.83
N SER A 26 13.93 27.87 0.16
CA SER A 26 12.81 27.10 0.73
C SER A 26 13.26 25.68 1.09
N SER A 27 14.41 25.54 1.76
CA SER A 27 14.93 24.25 2.20
C SER A 27 15.05 24.24 3.74
N PRO A 28 14.51 23.23 4.45
CA PRO A 28 14.59 23.13 5.92
C PRO A 28 16.01 22.96 6.51
N ARG A 29 17.07 23.15 5.73
CA ARG A 29 18.47 22.83 6.11
C ARG A 29 19.38 24.03 6.34
N ASP A 30 18.94 25.27 6.09
CA ASP A 30 19.80 26.45 6.20
C ASP A 30 19.57 27.23 7.51
N TRP A 31 19.75 26.52 8.63
CA TRP A 31 19.73 27.11 9.98
C TRP A 31 21.08 27.80 10.28
N HIS A 32 21.04 29.12 10.43
CA HIS A 32 22.22 29.92 10.76
C HIS A 32 22.25 30.27 12.25
N TRP A 33 23.08 29.57 13.03
CA TRP A 33 23.32 29.85 14.47
C TRP A 33 23.69 31.31 14.81
N SER A 34 24.05 32.13 13.82
CA SER A 34 24.29 33.56 13.98
C SER A 34 23.01 34.41 14.06
N ARG A 35 21.82 33.81 13.92
CA ARG A 35 20.52 34.49 13.99
C ARG A 35 19.79 34.29 15.32
N ILE A 36 20.22 33.33 16.15
CA ILE A 36 19.62 33.07 17.46
C ILE A 36 19.82 34.28 18.37
N PHE A 37 18.72 34.81 18.89
CA PHE A 37 18.68 35.97 19.76
C PHE A 37 18.85 35.58 21.23
N MET A 38 18.11 34.58 21.72
CA MET A 38 18.19 34.15 23.11
C MET A 38 18.19 32.63 23.28
N ILE A 39 18.86 32.16 24.35
CA ILE A 39 18.78 30.78 24.84
C ILE A 39 18.13 30.83 26.21
N ILE A 40 17.01 30.13 26.36
CA ILE A 40 16.16 30.15 27.54
C ILE A 40 16.11 28.73 28.11
N ASN A 41 16.52 28.60 29.37
CA ASN A 41 16.60 27.34 30.07
C ASN A 41 15.77 27.41 31.35
N GLY A 42 14.82 26.48 31.50
CA GLY A 42 14.08 26.24 32.73
C GLY A 42 14.86 25.40 33.73
N THR A 43 14.13 24.66 34.55
CA THR A 43 14.62 23.81 35.63
C THR A 43 13.91 22.44 35.64
N ALA A 44 14.09 21.63 36.67
CA ALA A 44 13.36 20.37 36.81
C ALA A 44 11.95 20.53 37.43
N ALA A 45 11.42 21.75 37.47
CA ALA A 45 10.12 22.08 38.04
C ALA A 45 9.17 22.58 36.95
N SER A 46 7.86 22.40 37.14
CA SER A 46 6.84 22.93 36.23
C SER A 46 6.88 24.46 36.14
N GLU A 47 7.16 24.98 34.96
CA GLU A 47 7.38 26.41 34.70
C GLU A 47 6.59 26.92 33.50
N SER A 48 6.52 28.24 33.36
CA SER A 48 6.05 28.90 32.13
C SER A 48 7.19 29.74 31.59
N LEU A 49 7.67 29.39 30.40
CA LEU A 49 8.81 30.01 29.74
C LEU A 49 8.33 30.73 28.49
N ALA A 50 8.72 32.00 28.34
CA ALA A 50 8.37 32.83 27.21
C ALA A 50 9.64 33.40 26.57
N GLY A 51 9.73 33.26 25.25
CA GLY A 51 10.74 33.83 24.39
C GLY A 51 10.45 35.27 24.02
N THR A 52 11.08 35.67 22.93
CA THR A 52 11.09 37.01 22.37
C THR A 52 10.50 36.98 20.95
N PRO A 53 10.22 38.13 20.32
CA PRO A 53 9.80 38.15 18.92
C PRO A 53 10.93 37.88 17.91
N GLN A 54 11.99 37.15 18.30
CA GLN A 54 13.15 36.81 17.47
C GLN A 54 13.47 35.32 17.64
N ASP A 55 14.22 34.73 16.70
CA ASP A 55 14.66 33.33 16.74
C ASP A 55 15.31 32.94 18.08
N ASP A 56 14.67 32.10 18.87
CA ASP A 56 15.09 31.69 20.20
C ASP A 56 15.31 30.17 20.31
N VAL A 57 16.05 29.74 21.35
CA VAL A 57 16.18 28.33 21.73
C VAL A 57 15.66 28.15 23.16
N ILE A 58 14.65 27.30 23.33
CA ILE A 58 13.96 27.11 24.60
C ILE A 58 14.09 25.65 25.07
N THR A 59 14.40 25.45 26.35
CA THR A 59 14.47 24.13 26.98
C THR A 59 13.81 24.19 28.36
N GLY A 60 12.75 23.41 28.57
CA GLY A 60 12.09 23.28 29.87
C GLY A 60 12.89 22.47 30.89
N PHE A 61 13.61 21.45 30.41
CA PHE A 61 14.18 20.34 31.17
C PHE A 61 13.15 19.35 31.68
N GLY A 62 12.85 19.30 32.98
CA GLY A 62 11.97 18.29 33.54
C GLY A 62 10.82 18.95 34.27
N GLY A 63 9.66 18.31 34.34
CA GLY A 63 8.49 18.91 34.96
C GLY A 63 7.32 18.85 33.98
N ASN A 64 6.38 19.77 34.12
CA ASN A 64 5.31 19.94 33.15
C ASN A 64 5.27 21.43 32.84
N ASP A 65 5.85 21.82 31.72
CA ASP A 65 6.14 23.19 31.36
C ASP A 65 5.17 23.73 30.34
N THR A 66 5.05 25.06 30.27
CA THR A 66 4.39 25.76 29.17
C THR A 66 5.41 26.65 28.48
N LEU A 67 5.75 26.32 27.24
CA LEU A 67 6.78 26.97 26.44
C LEU A 67 6.15 27.81 25.32
N SER A 68 6.67 29.02 25.11
CA SER A 68 6.23 29.92 24.05
C SER A 68 7.45 30.65 23.48
N GLY A 69 7.68 30.56 22.18
CA GLY A 69 8.79 31.18 21.46
C GLY A 69 8.46 32.61 21.13
N GLY A 70 7.36 32.81 20.40
CA GLY A 70 6.80 34.14 20.15
C GLY A 70 6.62 34.35 18.66
N ASP A 71 7.30 35.35 18.13
CA ASP A 71 7.47 35.48 16.68
C ASP A 71 8.93 35.11 16.36
N GLY A 72 9.22 34.65 15.15
CA GLY A 72 10.60 34.28 14.77
C GLY A 72 10.69 32.79 14.49
N ASN A 73 11.87 32.27 14.17
CA ASN A 73 12.03 30.83 13.95
C ASN A 73 12.67 30.19 15.18
N ASP A 74 11.87 29.55 16.01
CA ASP A 74 12.23 29.08 17.34
C ASP A 74 12.56 27.58 17.39
N ILE A 75 13.42 27.20 18.34
CA ILE A 75 13.81 25.81 18.57
C ILE A 75 13.50 25.39 20.01
N TYR A 76 12.65 24.37 20.15
CA TYR A 76 12.31 23.76 21.43
C TYR A 76 13.08 22.44 21.61
N VAL A 77 13.97 22.38 22.60
CA VAL A 77 14.85 21.22 22.79
C VAL A 77 14.35 20.31 23.90
N PHE A 78 14.21 19.02 23.59
CA PHE A 78 13.75 17.99 24.54
C PHE A 78 14.75 16.85 24.68
N SER A 79 15.04 16.45 25.91
CA SER A 79 15.86 15.28 26.25
C SER A 79 15.55 14.78 27.66
N GLY A 80 15.94 13.56 27.97
CA GLY A 80 15.74 12.93 29.26
C GLY A 80 14.26 12.74 29.60
N ALA A 81 13.96 12.67 30.90
CA ALA A 81 12.60 12.61 31.41
C ALA A 81 12.04 14.03 31.52
N PHE A 82 11.58 14.59 30.39
CA PHE A 82 11.11 15.96 30.34
C PHE A 82 9.72 16.15 30.92
N GLY A 83 8.91 15.09 30.95
CA GLY A 83 7.55 15.13 31.52
C GLY A 83 6.52 15.55 30.48
N ARG A 84 5.52 16.33 30.88
CA ARG A 84 4.35 16.65 30.04
C ARG A 84 4.26 18.15 29.78
N ASP A 85 4.74 18.56 28.62
CA ASP A 85 4.93 19.96 28.27
C ASP A 85 3.92 20.43 27.23
N GLN A 86 3.57 21.71 27.29
CA GLN A 86 2.73 22.38 26.30
C GLN A 86 3.55 23.41 25.53
N ILE A 87 3.41 23.43 24.20
CA ILE A 87 3.99 24.47 23.34
C ILE A 87 2.86 25.35 22.80
N ARG A 88 3.04 26.67 22.95
CA ARG A 88 2.13 27.71 22.48
C ARG A 88 2.94 28.76 21.74
N ASP A 89 3.00 28.65 20.43
CA ASP A 89 3.72 29.61 19.58
C ASP A 89 2.75 30.48 18.77
N THR A 90 3.23 31.65 18.33
CA THR A 90 2.44 32.67 17.64
C THR A 90 2.74 32.71 16.14
N SER A 91 4.01 32.74 15.73
CA SER A 91 4.37 32.72 14.31
C SER A 91 5.84 32.45 14.04
N GLY A 92 6.14 31.65 13.00
CA GLY A 92 7.50 31.25 12.74
C GLY A 92 7.62 30.14 11.71
N LEU A 93 8.85 29.73 11.44
CA LEU A 93 9.16 28.37 11.03
C LEU A 93 9.87 27.71 12.21
N ASP A 94 9.15 26.97 13.02
CA ASP A 94 9.60 26.51 14.33
C ASP A 94 9.91 25.01 14.32
N GLN A 95 10.77 24.60 15.24
CA GLN A 95 11.26 23.22 15.32
C GLN A 95 11.28 22.68 16.75
N ILE A 96 10.80 21.45 16.91
CA ILE A 96 11.16 20.61 18.06
C ILE A 96 12.42 19.82 17.73
N GLN A 97 13.40 19.90 18.61
CA GLN A 97 14.70 19.25 18.50
C GLN A 97 14.86 18.24 19.63
N PHE A 98 14.86 16.94 19.31
CA PHE A 98 15.19 15.92 20.30
C PHE A 98 16.70 15.79 20.51
N GLY A 99 17.07 15.35 21.71
CA GLY A 99 18.42 14.90 22.05
C GLY A 99 18.78 13.55 21.43
N LEU A 100 20.04 13.13 21.61
CA LEU A 100 20.57 11.86 21.09
C LEU A 100 20.03 10.62 21.82
N ASP A 101 19.28 10.82 22.89
CA ASP A 101 18.61 9.79 23.68
C ASP A 101 17.29 9.30 23.07
N TYR A 102 16.82 9.97 22.01
CA TYR A 102 15.57 9.63 21.34
C TYR A 102 15.71 9.50 19.81
N THR A 103 15.10 8.46 19.26
CA THR A 103 14.81 8.30 17.83
C THR A 103 13.32 8.50 17.56
N ASP A 104 12.98 8.67 16.29
CA ASP A 104 11.59 8.76 15.81
C ASP A 104 10.72 7.57 16.28
N ALA A 105 11.29 6.37 16.34
CA ALA A 105 10.61 5.16 16.82
C ALA A 105 10.19 5.24 18.32
N ASN A 106 10.78 6.15 19.10
CA ASN A 106 10.39 6.33 20.50
C ASN A 106 9.08 7.09 20.69
N PHE A 107 8.56 7.75 19.65
CA PHE A 107 7.39 8.61 19.76
C PHE A 107 6.31 8.24 18.75
N ARG A 108 5.10 8.74 18.98
CA ARG A 108 3.99 8.71 18.03
C ARG A 108 3.19 10.00 18.10
N LEU A 109 2.54 10.35 16.99
CA LEU A 109 1.59 11.46 16.93
C LEU A 109 0.20 10.95 17.34
N VAL A 110 -0.49 11.73 18.18
CA VAL A 110 -1.85 11.44 18.63
C VAL A 110 -2.64 12.73 18.59
N ARG A 111 -3.81 12.72 17.94
CA ARG A 111 -4.73 13.85 18.00
C ARG A 111 -5.56 13.79 19.28
N ASP A 112 -5.69 14.91 19.99
CA ASP A 112 -6.58 15.06 21.14
C ASP A 112 -7.42 16.32 20.96
N GLY A 113 -8.67 16.16 20.49
CA GLY A 113 -9.53 17.28 20.15
C GLY A 113 -8.93 18.19 19.06
N ALA A 114 -8.64 19.44 19.42
CA ALA A 114 -8.00 20.43 18.55
C ALA A 114 -6.47 20.42 18.66
N ASP A 115 -5.91 19.66 19.61
CA ASP A 115 -4.49 19.63 19.93
C ASP A 115 -3.78 18.45 19.24
N LEU A 116 -2.48 18.60 19.00
CA LEU A 116 -1.61 17.52 18.53
C LEU A 116 -0.65 17.11 19.64
N LEU A 117 -0.60 15.81 19.95
CA LEU A 117 0.27 15.25 20.97
C LEU A 117 1.42 14.47 20.33
N ILE A 118 2.65 14.76 20.74
CA ILE A 118 3.84 13.94 20.47
C ILE A 118 4.08 13.09 21.72
N ARG A 119 3.67 11.83 21.67
CA ARG A 119 3.63 10.94 22.85
C ARG A 119 4.73 9.89 22.79
N GLN A 120 5.46 9.73 23.90
CA GLN A 120 6.46 8.68 24.02
C GLN A 120 5.81 7.30 24.09
N ASN A 121 6.36 6.34 23.35
CA ASN A 121 5.98 4.94 23.39
C ASN A 121 6.52 4.28 24.67
N GLY A 122 5.60 3.80 25.53
CA GLY A 122 5.95 3.08 26.75
C GLY A 122 6.58 3.94 27.86
N GLY A 123 6.44 5.26 27.77
CA GLY A 123 6.95 6.21 28.77
C GLY A 123 5.93 7.32 29.12
N ASP A 124 6.34 8.21 30.01
CA ASP A 124 5.48 9.28 30.57
C ASP A 124 5.61 10.62 29.84
N ASN A 125 6.60 10.75 28.96
CA ASN A 125 6.88 11.99 28.26
C ASN A 125 5.82 12.32 27.20
N LEU A 126 5.42 13.58 27.13
CA LEU A 126 4.39 14.09 26.23
C LEU A 126 4.69 15.55 25.87
N ILE A 127 4.54 15.90 24.59
CA ILE A 127 4.51 17.30 24.15
C ILE A 127 3.13 17.55 23.53
N GLU A 128 2.42 18.57 24.00
CA GLU A 128 1.13 19.01 23.47
C GLU A 128 1.32 20.30 22.66
N LEU A 129 0.97 20.26 21.39
CA LEU A 129 0.89 21.43 20.51
C LEU A 129 -0.55 21.92 20.52
N ASN A 130 -0.77 23.05 21.21
CA ASN A 130 -2.11 23.55 21.45
C ASN A 130 -2.76 24.06 20.15
N ASN A 131 -4.02 23.70 19.96
CA ASN A 131 -4.90 24.13 18.88
C ASN A 131 -4.35 23.88 17.47
N TYR A 132 -3.46 22.89 17.32
CA TYR A 132 -2.82 22.53 16.05
C TYR A 132 -3.84 22.28 14.91
N PHE A 133 -4.98 21.65 15.20
CA PHE A 133 -6.04 21.36 14.23
C PHE A 133 -7.19 22.39 14.22
N GLY A 134 -7.10 23.47 15.01
CA GLY A 134 -8.19 24.43 15.20
C GLY A 134 -8.35 25.50 14.10
N SER A 135 -7.52 25.46 13.06
CA SER A 135 -7.48 26.44 11.96
C SER A 135 -7.41 25.74 10.60
N THR A 136 -8.04 26.32 9.57
CA THR A 136 -8.04 25.81 8.19
C THR A 136 -6.69 25.93 7.47
N THR A 137 -5.71 26.60 8.09
CA THR A 137 -4.31 26.54 7.70
C THR A 137 -3.52 26.05 8.92
N PRO A 138 -2.91 24.86 8.88
CA PRO A 138 -2.01 24.41 9.94
C PRO A 138 -0.76 25.30 9.90
N ARG A 139 -0.78 26.39 10.66
CA ARG A 139 0.42 27.12 11.07
C ARG A 139 0.56 26.90 12.57
N GLY A 140 0.64 25.61 12.90
CA GLY A 140 0.33 25.11 14.23
C GLY A 140 1.56 25.14 15.11
N ALA A 141 2.02 26.32 15.53
CA ALA A 141 3.06 26.56 16.54
C ALA A 141 4.46 25.92 16.34
N VAL A 142 4.58 24.84 15.56
CA VAL A 142 5.79 24.07 15.24
C VAL A 142 5.60 23.38 13.89
N GLU A 143 6.50 23.65 12.94
CA GLU A 143 6.45 23.08 11.59
C GLU A 143 7.21 21.75 11.49
N THR A 144 8.27 21.55 12.27
CA THR A 144 9.12 20.35 12.15
C THR A 144 9.51 19.73 13.49
N VAL A 145 9.73 18.42 13.49
CA VAL A 145 10.29 17.67 14.62
C VAL A 145 11.52 16.90 14.13
N TYR A 146 12.69 17.13 14.73
CA TYR A 146 13.94 16.52 14.30
C TYR A 146 14.53 15.57 15.35
N PHE A 147 14.92 14.38 14.89
CA PHE A 147 15.54 13.31 15.67
C PHE A 147 16.99 13.08 15.20
N PRO A 148 18.01 13.66 15.86
CA PRO A 148 19.40 13.53 15.43
C PRO A 148 19.95 12.10 15.51
N ALA A 149 19.44 11.28 16.44
CA ALA A 149 19.92 9.92 16.66
C ALA A 149 19.61 8.98 15.49
N SER A 150 18.46 9.16 14.83
CA SER A 150 18.06 8.41 13.63
C SER A 150 18.19 9.21 12.33
N ASN A 151 18.52 10.49 12.42
CA ASN A 151 18.57 11.43 11.30
C ASN A 151 17.24 11.52 10.52
N VAL A 152 16.14 11.56 11.27
CA VAL A 152 14.77 11.64 10.74
C VAL A 152 14.17 12.99 11.11
N THR A 153 13.45 13.61 10.17
CA THR A 153 12.64 14.81 10.39
C THR A 153 11.19 14.50 10.07
N TRP A 154 10.29 14.77 11.01
CA TRP A 154 8.86 14.81 10.76
C TRP A 154 8.48 16.24 10.33
N ASN A 155 7.81 16.35 9.19
CA ASN A 155 7.24 17.62 8.75
C ASN A 155 5.75 17.64 9.13
N LEU A 156 5.43 18.50 10.10
CA LEU A 156 4.06 18.71 10.56
C LEU A 156 3.34 19.73 9.65
N ALA A 157 4.06 20.63 8.97
CA ALA A 157 3.46 21.68 8.16
C ALA A 157 2.74 21.16 6.90
N ASP A 158 3.28 20.11 6.28
CA ASP A 158 2.71 19.48 5.07
C ASP A 158 1.94 18.19 5.35
N GLY A 159 1.81 17.81 6.63
CA GLY A 159 1.16 16.59 7.07
C GLY A 159 1.89 15.28 6.74
N SER A 160 3.06 15.32 6.10
CA SER A 160 3.81 14.10 5.76
C SER A 160 4.26 13.29 6.99
N ALA A 161 4.38 13.93 8.15
CA ALA A 161 4.62 13.25 9.41
C ALA A 161 3.51 12.24 9.78
N PHE A 162 2.25 12.53 9.42
CA PHE A 162 1.10 11.64 9.69
C PHE A 162 1.10 10.39 8.80
N ARG A 163 1.77 10.45 7.63
CA ARG A 163 1.93 9.30 6.72
C ARG A 163 2.79 8.18 7.31
N THR A 164 3.64 8.50 8.31
CA THR A 164 4.61 7.56 8.88
C THR A 164 4.13 6.91 10.18
N VAL A 165 3.12 7.51 10.84
CA VAL A 165 2.60 7.06 12.13
C VAL A 165 1.10 7.31 12.13
N GLY A 166 0.30 6.29 11.78
CA GLY A 166 -1.14 6.44 11.70
C GLY A 166 -1.80 6.97 12.98
N PHE A 167 -2.99 7.54 12.86
CA PHE A 167 -3.90 7.88 13.94
C PHE A 167 -4.36 6.58 14.61
N VAL A 168 -3.76 6.24 15.75
CA VAL A 168 -4.04 5.00 16.49
C VAL A 168 -4.91 5.30 17.71
N GLY A 169 -6.08 4.67 17.77
CA GLY A 169 -6.95 4.64 18.94
C GLY A 169 -6.42 3.74 20.05
N THR A 170 -7.30 3.33 20.96
CA THR A 170 -7.01 2.46 22.09
C THR A 170 -7.88 1.21 22.06
N SER A 171 -7.89 0.42 23.14
CA SER A 171 -8.80 -0.73 23.24
C SER A 171 -10.22 -0.35 23.74
N ALA A 172 -10.57 0.93 23.69
CA ALA A 172 -11.85 1.46 24.17
C ALA A 172 -12.63 2.06 23.00
N SER A 173 -13.97 2.05 23.08
CA SER A 173 -14.81 2.69 22.07
C SER A 173 -14.57 4.20 22.02
N GLU A 174 -14.07 4.69 20.89
CA GLU A 174 -13.72 6.11 20.73
C GLU A 174 -13.93 6.64 19.30
N THR A 175 -13.53 7.88 19.06
CA THR A 175 -13.48 8.47 17.72
C THR A 175 -12.03 8.74 17.36
N VAL A 176 -11.57 8.12 16.29
CA VAL A 176 -10.22 8.31 15.73
C VAL A 176 -10.38 9.18 14.49
N ALA A 177 -9.90 10.41 14.54
CA ALA A 177 -10.07 11.38 13.47
C ALA A 177 -8.73 11.71 12.81
N GLY A 178 -8.66 11.51 11.50
CA GLY A 178 -7.57 11.94 10.64
C GLY A 178 -7.57 13.45 10.41
N SER A 179 -6.96 13.85 9.32
CA SER A 179 -6.74 15.18 8.79
C SER A 179 -7.38 15.28 7.39
N PRO A 180 -7.45 16.47 6.77
CA PRO A 180 -7.93 16.60 5.39
C PRO A 180 -6.95 16.09 4.30
N GLY A 181 -5.98 15.25 4.64
CA GLY A 181 -5.00 14.68 3.71
C GLY A 181 -4.87 13.17 3.92
N ALA A 182 -4.08 12.51 3.06
CA ALA A 182 -3.91 11.06 3.10
C ALA A 182 -3.33 10.54 4.43
N ASP A 183 -4.12 9.75 5.15
CA ASP A 183 -3.85 9.31 6.52
C ASP A 183 -3.86 7.79 6.68
N VAL A 184 -3.38 7.31 7.84
CA VAL A 184 -3.54 5.92 8.27
C VAL A 184 -4.32 5.92 9.58
N LEU A 185 -5.46 5.25 9.69
CA LEU A 185 -6.29 5.20 10.89
C LEU A 185 -6.37 3.77 11.44
N ILE A 186 -6.18 3.59 12.75
CA ILE A 186 -6.17 2.29 13.41
C ILE A 186 -7.01 2.35 14.69
N GLY A 187 -8.20 1.75 14.70
CA GLY A 187 -9.09 1.72 15.87
C GLY A 187 -8.57 0.84 17.02
N LEU A 188 -7.86 -0.25 16.69
CA LEU A 188 -7.51 -1.34 17.61
C LEU A 188 -8.72 -2.16 18.03
N GLY A 189 -9.21 -2.03 19.26
CA GLY A 189 -10.33 -2.82 19.76
C GLY A 189 -11.33 -1.93 20.44
N GLY A 190 -12.62 -2.24 20.36
CA GLY A 190 -13.63 -1.33 20.86
C GLY A 190 -14.79 -1.29 19.90
N ASN A 191 -15.48 -0.16 19.84
CA ASN A 191 -16.47 0.09 18.80
C ASN A 191 -16.20 1.52 18.37
N ASP A 192 -15.37 1.67 17.35
CA ASP A 192 -14.73 2.95 17.05
C ASP A 192 -15.40 3.65 15.89
N THR A 193 -15.32 4.98 15.88
CA THR A 193 -15.67 5.79 14.72
C THR A 193 -14.40 6.36 14.11
N MET A 194 -14.00 5.88 12.94
CA MET A 194 -12.84 6.36 12.20
C MET A 194 -13.29 7.39 11.16
N LEU A 195 -12.74 8.61 11.25
CA LEU A 195 -13.05 9.75 10.38
C LEU A 195 -11.84 10.08 9.51
N GLY A 196 -11.84 9.66 8.24
CA GLY A 196 -10.74 9.94 7.30
C GLY A 196 -10.69 11.39 6.86
N TYR A 197 -11.86 11.93 6.50
CA TYR A 197 -12.05 13.25 5.88
C TYR A 197 -11.73 13.27 4.37
N ASP A 198 -10.79 14.11 3.95
CA ASP A 198 -10.44 14.27 2.54
C ASP A 198 -9.05 13.66 2.34
N GLY A 199 -8.73 13.16 1.14
CA GLY A 199 -7.45 12.54 0.84
C GLY A 199 -7.53 11.01 0.79
N ASP A 200 -6.47 10.37 0.29
CA ASP A 200 -6.44 8.92 0.14
C ASP A 200 -6.06 8.23 1.46
N ASP A 201 -7.05 7.67 2.16
CA ASP A 201 -6.90 7.19 3.53
C ASP A 201 -6.75 5.67 3.64
N ILE A 202 -6.04 5.21 4.68
CA ILE A 202 -5.82 3.80 4.99
C ILE A 202 -6.35 3.47 6.38
N TYR A 203 -7.41 2.69 6.46
CA TYR A 203 -7.97 2.16 7.70
C TYR A 203 -7.36 0.78 8.00
N VAL A 204 -7.03 0.46 9.25
CA VAL A 204 -6.45 -0.85 9.62
C VAL A 204 -7.23 -1.49 10.75
N VAL A 205 -7.69 -2.73 10.54
CA VAL A 205 -8.38 -3.55 11.56
C VAL A 205 -7.66 -4.89 11.75
N SER A 206 -7.56 -5.36 13.00
CA SER A 206 -6.91 -6.63 13.35
C SER A 206 -7.42 -7.18 14.68
N GLY A 207 -7.15 -8.45 14.99
CA GLY A 207 -7.58 -9.05 16.26
C GLY A 207 -9.10 -8.94 16.50
N ALA A 208 -9.48 -8.72 17.77
CA ALA A 208 -10.86 -8.51 18.19
C ALA A 208 -11.21 -7.01 18.12
N PHE A 209 -11.33 -6.48 16.90
CA PHE A 209 -11.53 -5.05 16.68
C PHE A 209 -12.92 -4.55 17.09
N GLY A 210 -13.92 -5.42 17.14
CA GLY A 210 -15.27 -5.07 17.56
C GLY A 210 -16.09 -4.42 16.44
N ARG A 211 -16.96 -3.46 16.78
CA ARG A 211 -17.94 -2.90 15.83
C ARG A 211 -17.61 -1.47 15.47
N ASP A 212 -16.86 -1.32 14.38
CA ASP A 212 -16.34 -0.03 13.96
C ASP A 212 -17.19 0.59 12.85
N THR A 213 -17.13 1.90 12.75
CA THR A 213 -17.75 2.71 11.70
C THR A 213 -16.67 3.53 11.02
N ILE A 214 -16.60 3.44 9.70
CA ILE A 214 -15.75 4.29 8.86
C ILE A 214 -16.62 5.36 8.22
N THR A 215 -16.22 6.61 8.36
CA THR A 215 -16.82 7.76 7.67
C THR A 215 -15.73 8.51 6.94
N ASP A 216 -15.81 8.48 5.61
CA ASP A 216 -14.91 9.22 4.72
C ASP A 216 -15.65 10.40 4.08
N SER A 217 -14.99 11.33 3.40
CA SER A 217 -15.66 12.37 2.61
C SER A 217 -15.13 12.55 1.19
N SER A 218 -13.87 12.23 0.90
CA SER A 218 -13.34 12.17 -0.46
C SER A 218 -11.94 11.58 -0.49
N GLY A 219 -11.62 10.80 -1.52
CA GLY A 219 -10.34 10.09 -1.57
C GLY A 219 -10.43 8.84 -2.42
N THR A 220 -9.30 8.16 -2.59
CA THR A 220 -9.27 6.73 -2.90
C THR A 220 -8.78 5.99 -1.67
N ASP A 221 -9.71 5.34 -0.96
CA ASP A 221 -9.47 4.87 0.40
C ASP A 221 -9.42 3.34 0.48
N LEU A 222 -8.66 2.88 1.47
CA LEU A 222 -8.29 1.48 1.64
C LEU A 222 -8.54 1.02 3.08
N LEU A 223 -9.35 -0.01 3.26
CA LEU A 223 -9.37 -0.81 4.48
C LEU A 223 -8.39 -1.98 4.39
N ILE A 224 -7.42 -2.04 5.28
CA ILE A 224 -6.53 -3.18 5.48
C ILE A 224 -7.06 -4.06 6.61
N VAL A 225 -7.33 -5.31 6.27
CA VAL A 225 -7.69 -6.37 7.21
C VAL A 225 -6.42 -7.17 7.55
N GLY A 226 -6.06 -7.17 8.84
CA GLY A 226 -4.87 -7.80 9.36
C GLY A 226 -4.83 -9.32 9.16
N ARG A 227 -3.61 -9.90 9.27
CA ARG A 227 -3.33 -11.32 8.96
C ARG A 227 -4.12 -12.35 9.78
N ASP A 228 -4.76 -11.93 10.87
CA ASP A 228 -5.61 -12.80 11.70
C ASP A 228 -6.92 -13.18 11.00
N TRP A 229 -7.25 -12.52 9.89
CA TRP A 229 -8.52 -12.67 9.20
C TRP A 229 -8.33 -12.88 7.69
N THR A 230 -9.16 -13.74 7.10
CA THR A 230 -9.27 -13.93 5.65
C THR A 230 -10.65 -13.48 5.16
N GLU A 231 -10.77 -13.29 3.85
CA GLU A 231 -12.00 -12.86 3.19
C GLU A 231 -13.18 -13.83 3.44
N ALA A 232 -12.89 -15.13 3.63
CA ALA A 232 -13.90 -16.15 3.94
C ALA A 232 -14.57 -15.96 5.31
N ALA A 233 -13.97 -15.17 6.22
CA ALA A 233 -14.52 -14.90 7.54
C ALA A 233 -15.62 -13.83 7.53
N PHE A 234 -15.81 -13.12 6.42
CA PHE A 234 -16.70 -11.97 6.34
C PHE A 234 -17.83 -12.15 5.34
N GLN A 235 -18.95 -11.54 5.67
CA GLN A 235 -20.10 -11.36 4.79
C GLN A 235 -20.47 -9.88 4.74
N PHE A 236 -20.95 -9.44 3.58
CA PHE A 236 -21.54 -8.12 3.45
C PHE A 236 -23.04 -8.17 3.66
N THR A 237 -23.56 -7.14 4.30
CA THR A 237 -24.99 -6.92 4.48
C THR A 237 -25.31 -5.46 4.25
N ARG A 238 -26.52 -5.20 3.77
CA ARG A 238 -27.11 -3.86 3.70
C ARG A 238 -28.28 -3.80 4.69
N PRO A 239 -28.05 -3.40 5.95
CA PRO A 239 -29.09 -3.43 6.97
C PRO A 239 -30.31 -2.60 6.56
N ASN A 240 -31.50 -3.18 6.63
CA ASN A 240 -32.78 -2.50 6.35
C ASN A 240 -32.88 -1.82 4.97
N ASN A 241 -32.08 -2.24 3.97
CA ASN A 241 -31.93 -1.51 2.70
C ASN A 241 -31.53 -0.03 2.88
N GLY A 242 -30.83 0.30 3.97
CA GLY A 242 -30.40 1.64 4.33
C GLY A 242 -29.26 2.19 3.45
N ALA A 243 -28.67 3.31 3.87
CA ALA A 243 -27.55 3.94 3.16
C ALA A 243 -26.20 3.25 3.40
N ASP A 244 -26.12 2.39 4.40
CA ASP A 244 -24.87 1.81 4.88
C ASP A 244 -24.55 0.43 4.27
N LEU A 245 -23.26 0.14 4.11
CA LEU A 245 -22.74 -1.19 3.83
C LEU A 245 -22.03 -1.72 5.07
N VAL A 246 -22.37 -2.94 5.51
CA VAL A 246 -21.75 -3.55 6.68
C VAL A 246 -21.02 -4.82 6.28
N MET A 247 -19.71 -4.85 6.51
CA MET A 247 -18.87 -6.05 6.47
C MET A 247 -18.81 -6.65 7.88
N GLN A 248 -19.16 -7.92 8.05
CA GLN A 248 -19.21 -8.52 9.39
C GLN A 248 -18.86 -9.99 9.42
N THR A 249 -18.31 -10.44 10.55
CA THR A 249 -18.12 -11.87 10.84
C THR A 249 -19.45 -12.52 11.21
N PRO A 250 -19.58 -13.87 11.13
CA PRO A 250 -20.75 -14.58 11.60
C PRO A 250 -21.12 -14.20 13.04
N GLY A 251 -22.34 -13.73 13.26
CA GLY A 251 -22.83 -13.27 14.56
C GLY A 251 -22.55 -11.80 14.89
N GLY A 252 -21.84 -11.07 14.01
CA GLY A 252 -21.65 -9.62 14.13
C GLY A 252 -20.86 -9.20 15.38
N VAL A 253 -19.94 -10.05 15.84
CA VAL A 253 -19.04 -9.72 16.95
C VAL A 253 -17.99 -8.71 16.48
N ASN A 254 -17.46 -8.94 15.27
CA ASN A 254 -16.61 -7.98 14.58
C ASN A 254 -17.32 -7.49 13.32
N SER A 255 -17.43 -6.18 13.15
CA SER A 255 -18.08 -5.57 11.98
C SER A 255 -17.48 -4.21 11.65
N ILE A 256 -17.44 -3.89 10.37
CA ILE A 256 -17.12 -2.56 9.85
C ILE A 256 -18.37 -2.03 9.15
N ASN A 257 -18.88 -0.90 9.61
CA ASN A 257 -19.92 -0.13 8.95
C ASN A 257 -19.28 0.94 8.05
N PHE A 258 -19.41 0.80 6.75
CA PHE A 258 -19.09 1.83 5.77
C PHE A 258 -20.29 2.78 5.67
N ASN A 259 -20.20 3.90 6.39
CA ASN A 259 -21.27 4.87 6.55
C ASN A 259 -21.65 5.48 5.19
N ASN A 260 -22.95 5.57 4.89
CA ASN A 260 -23.50 6.18 3.67
C ASN A 260 -23.00 5.61 2.33
N TYR A 261 -22.43 4.40 2.32
CA TYR A 261 -21.88 3.76 1.12
C TYR A 261 -22.82 3.75 -0.11
N PHE A 262 -24.12 3.53 0.09
CA PHE A 262 -25.14 3.48 -0.97
C PHE A 262 -25.81 4.84 -1.24
N SER A 263 -25.33 5.94 -0.64
CA SER A 263 -25.86 7.26 -0.92
C SER A 263 -25.57 7.69 -2.37
N THR A 264 -26.48 8.46 -2.96
CA THR A 264 -26.37 8.97 -4.34
C THR A 264 -26.06 10.47 -4.40
N SER A 265 -25.85 11.12 -3.25
CA SER A 265 -25.34 12.49 -3.18
C SER A 265 -23.89 12.55 -3.66
N GLN A 266 -23.46 13.67 -4.26
CA GLN A 266 -22.07 13.87 -4.74
C GLN A 266 -20.98 13.72 -3.67
N SER A 267 -21.35 13.69 -2.40
CA SER A 267 -20.52 13.40 -1.23
C SER A 267 -20.68 11.95 -0.75
N ALA A 268 -20.93 10.99 -1.65
CA ALA A 268 -21.07 9.57 -1.32
C ALA A 268 -19.70 8.99 -0.94
N GLN A 269 -19.44 9.12 0.34
CA GLN A 269 -18.36 8.60 1.17
C GLN A 269 -18.17 7.11 0.91
N LYS A 270 -17.00 6.68 0.43
CA LYS A 270 -16.74 5.27 0.19
C LYS A 270 -15.30 4.95 0.52
N VAL A 271 -15.12 3.80 1.15
CA VAL A 271 -13.86 3.08 1.03
C VAL A 271 -13.93 2.31 -0.27
N GLU A 272 -13.01 2.56 -1.19
CA GLU A 272 -12.96 1.92 -2.51
C GLU A 272 -12.39 0.51 -2.44
N LEU A 273 -11.48 0.23 -1.51
CA LEU A 273 -10.76 -1.02 -1.49
C LEU A 273 -10.71 -1.65 -0.10
N VAL A 274 -10.90 -2.96 -0.01
CA VAL A 274 -10.62 -3.75 1.20
C VAL A 274 -9.55 -4.78 0.90
N TYR A 275 -8.39 -4.70 1.54
CA TYR A 275 -7.26 -5.60 1.34
C TYR A 275 -7.06 -6.55 2.53
N PHE A 276 -7.00 -7.85 2.27
CA PHE A 276 -6.73 -8.89 3.26
C PHE A 276 -5.26 -9.28 3.23
N GLN A 277 -4.52 -8.90 4.27
CA GLN A 277 -3.09 -9.19 4.35
C GLN A 277 -2.77 -10.68 4.45
N ALA A 278 -3.70 -11.49 4.96
CA ALA A 278 -3.51 -12.94 5.10
C ALA A 278 -3.42 -13.66 3.75
N THR A 279 -4.20 -13.22 2.77
CA THR A 279 -4.35 -13.90 1.48
C THR A 279 -3.82 -13.07 0.31
N GLY A 280 -3.56 -11.78 0.51
CA GLY A 280 -3.24 -10.85 -0.58
C GLY A 280 -4.44 -10.47 -1.45
N THR A 281 -5.65 -10.85 -1.03
CA THR A 281 -6.90 -10.57 -1.75
C THR A 281 -7.34 -9.13 -1.52
N ALA A 282 -7.89 -8.48 -2.55
CA ALA A 282 -8.57 -7.20 -2.42
C ALA A 282 -10.03 -7.29 -2.90
N TRP A 283 -10.93 -6.57 -2.23
CA TRP A 283 -12.31 -6.35 -2.64
C TRP A 283 -12.48 -4.89 -3.04
N ASP A 284 -12.83 -4.63 -4.30
CA ASP A 284 -13.18 -3.29 -4.78
C ASP A 284 -14.66 -3.03 -4.51
N LEU A 285 -14.90 -1.84 -3.97
CA LEU A 285 -16.17 -1.30 -3.54
C LEU A 285 -16.50 0.00 -4.30
N SER A 286 -15.68 0.45 -5.24
CA SER A 286 -15.83 1.72 -5.97
C SER A 286 -17.14 1.82 -6.78
N SER A 287 -17.64 0.71 -7.32
CA SER A 287 -18.80 0.70 -8.22
C SER A 287 -20.16 0.71 -7.50
N GLY A 288 -20.22 0.61 -6.16
CA GLY A 288 -21.48 0.46 -5.41
C GLY A 288 -22.21 -0.87 -5.68
N SER A 289 -21.62 -1.72 -6.52
CA SER A 289 -21.99 -3.10 -6.76
C SER A 289 -20.95 -3.94 -6.04
N LEU A 290 -21.39 -4.94 -5.28
CA LEU A 290 -20.51 -5.82 -4.51
C LEU A 290 -19.64 -6.66 -5.46
N VAL A 291 -18.59 -6.10 -6.02
CA VAL A 291 -17.79 -6.74 -7.07
C VAL A 291 -16.33 -6.35 -6.92
N ILE A 292 -15.58 -7.10 -6.10
CA ILE A 292 -14.55 -7.97 -6.64
C ILE A 292 -14.69 -9.34 -5.98
N ARG A 293 -14.99 -10.34 -6.82
CA ARG A 293 -14.68 -11.72 -6.49
C ARG A 293 -13.15 -11.88 -6.55
N PRO A 294 -12.52 -12.51 -5.54
CA PRO A 294 -11.07 -12.72 -5.52
C PRO A 294 -10.53 -13.25 -6.86
N GLY A 295 -9.46 -12.66 -7.39
CA GLY A 295 -8.62 -13.29 -8.42
C GLY A 295 -8.53 -12.64 -9.81
N TYR A 296 -9.29 -11.58 -10.13
CA TYR A 296 -9.27 -10.98 -11.48
C TYR A 296 -8.37 -9.74 -11.64
N PHE A 297 -7.90 -9.15 -10.54
CA PHE A 297 -6.71 -8.30 -10.53
C PHE A 297 -5.77 -8.79 -9.42
N ASP A 298 -4.51 -9.05 -9.75
CA ASP A 298 -3.49 -9.46 -8.79
C ASP A 298 -2.42 -8.37 -8.69
N TYR A 299 -2.43 -7.58 -7.60
CA TYR A 299 -1.44 -6.53 -7.37
C TYR A 299 0.00 -7.05 -7.35
N GLY A 300 0.23 -8.19 -6.70
CA GLY A 300 1.55 -8.79 -6.61
C GLY A 300 1.99 -9.28 -7.97
N GLY A 301 1.10 -10.01 -8.66
CA GLY A 301 1.33 -10.59 -9.97
C GLY A 301 1.58 -9.52 -11.02
N TYR A 302 0.72 -8.49 -11.08
CA TYR A 302 0.81 -7.39 -12.04
C TYR A 302 2.13 -6.63 -11.90
N ASN A 303 2.52 -6.26 -10.67
CA ASN A 303 3.79 -5.56 -10.43
C ASN A 303 5.02 -6.44 -10.70
N ALA A 304 4.89 -7.76 -10.52
CA ALA A 304 5.94 -8.72 -10.84
C ALA A 304 6.10 -8.89 -12.36
N ALA A 305 5.00 -9.01 -13.09
CA ALA A 305 4.97 -9.15 -14.55
C ALA A 305 5.41 -7.87 -15.26
N TYR A 306 5.13 -6.70 -14.67
CA TYR A 306 5.38 -5.38 -15.25
C TYR A 306 6.29 -4.51 -14.36
N PRO A 307 7.57 -4.90 -14.21
CA PRO A 307 8.48 -4.27 -13.25
C PRO A 307 8.79 -2.80 -13.54
N GLU A 308 8.58 -2.34 -14.77
CA GLU A 308 8.70 -0.92 -15.14
C GLU A 308 7.63 -0.04 -14.51
N ILE A 309 6.40 -0.56 -14.29
CA ILE A 309 5.32 0.16 -13.61
C ILE A 309 5.70 0.35 -12.13
N ARG A 310 6.19 -0.75 -11.51
CA ARG A 310 6.73 -0.71 -10.16
C ARG A 310 7.91 0.26 -10.02
N ARG A 311 8.86 0.26 -10.97
CA ARG A 311 10.02 1.18 -10.95
C ARG A 311 9.61 2.64 -11.14
N ALA A 312 8.52 2.89 -11.87
CA ALA A 312 7.96 4.22 -12.02
C ALA A 312 7.20 4.70 -10.76
N GLY A 313 6.99 3.83 -9.77
CA GLY A 313 6.23 4.16 -8.56
C GLY A 313 4.73 4.37 -8.80
N VAL A 314 4.22 3.86 -9.93
CA VAL A 314 2.81 3.98 -10.29
C VAL A 314 2.05 2.79 -9.69
N ASP A 315 0.89 3.03 -9.08
CA ASP A 315 0.01 1.96 -8.61
C ASP A 315 -0.42 1.06 -9.78
N GLY A 316 -0.24 -0.25 -9.64
CA GLY A 316 -0.46 -1.23 -10.71
C GLY A 316 -1.92 -1.30 -11.15
N PHE A 317 -2.86 -1.21 -10.21
CA PHE A 317 -4.29 -1.22 -10.51
C PHE A 317 -4.72 0.05 -11.25
N SER A 318 -4.32 1.22 -10.73
CA SER A 318 -4.53 2.51 -11.37
C SER A 318 -3.92 2.56 -12.77
N HIS A 319 -2.71 2.00 -12.93
CA HIS A 319 -2.09 1.86 -14.24
C HIS A 319 -2.94 1.00 -15.16
N TYR A 320 -3.34 -0.20 -14.73
CA TYR A 320 -4.15 -1.09 -15.54
C TYR A 320 -5.45 -0.42 -15.97
N MET A 321 -6.19 0.18 -15.04
CA MET A 321 -7.49 0.80 -15.29
C MET A 321 -7.44 1.93 -16.31
N ASN A 322 -6.37 2.72 -16.29
CA ASN A 322 -6.22 3.90 -17.15
C ASN A 322 -5.49 3.60 -18.48
N PHE A 323 -4.49 2.71 -18.44
CA PHE A 323 -3.51 2.50 -19.51
C PHE A 323 -3.28 1.02 -19.83
N GLY A 324 -3.04 0.18 -18.83
CA GLY A 324 -2.55 -1.19 -19.04
C GLY A 324 -3.47 -2.07 -19.91
N TRP A 325 -4.79 -1.93 -19.78
CA TRP A 325 -5.71 -2.67 -20.65
C TRP A 325 -5.62 -2.22 -22.13
N LYS A 326 -5.29 -0.96 -22.39
CA LYS A 326 -5.07 -0.43 -23.76
C LYS A 326 -3.73 -0.89 -24.33
N GLU A 327 -2.78 -1.17 -23.45
CA GLU A 327 -1.47 -1.74 -23.77
C GLU A 327 -1.53 -3.27 -23.95
N GLY A 328 -2.69 -3.89 -23.71
CA GLY A 328 -2.89 -5.34 -23.84
C GLY A 328 -2.33 -6.15 -22.67
N ARG A 329 -2.02 -5.53 -21.54
CA ARG A 329 -1.51 -6.21 -20.34
C ARG A 329 -2.61 -7.00 -19.66
N ASP A 330 -2.26 -8.05 -18.93
CA ASP A 330 -3.16 -8.90 -18.19
C ASP A 330 -3.20 -8.51 -16.70
N PRO A 331 -4.39 -8.29 -16.13
CA PRO A 331 -4.55 -7.86 -14.74
C PRO A 331 -4.28 -9.00 -13.74
N SER A 332 -4.42 -10.26 -14.15
CA SER A 332 -4.11 -11.44 -13.36
C SER A 332 -3.91 -12.66 -14.24
N ALA A 333 -3.39 -13.76 -13.68
CA ALA A 333 -3.29 -15.03 -14.40
C ALA A 333 -4.65 -15.62 -14.83
N ALA A 334 -5.76 -15.10 -14.29
CA ALA A 334 -7.12 -15.58 -14.57
C ALA A 334 -7.89 -14.71 -15.58
N PHE A 335 -7.25 -13.68 -16.13
CA PHE A 335 -7.89 -12.78 -17.08
C PHE A 335 -6.91 -12.32 -18.16
N ASP A 336 -7.15 -12.76 -19.39
CA ASP A 336 -6.46 -12.28 -20.57
C ASP A 336 -7.24 -11.12 -21.22
N THR A 337 -6.67 -9.93 -21.17
CA THR A 337 -7.26 -8.68 -21.67
C THR A 337 -7.52 -8.78 -23.17
N THR A 338 -6.57 -9.35 -23.91
CA THR A 338 -6.60 -9.37 -25.37
C THR A 338 -7.62 -10.38 -25.88
N LEU A 339 -7.64 -11.58 -25.30
CA LEU A 339 -8.62 -12.62 -25.60
C LEU A 339 -10.04 -12.18 -25.22
N TYR A 340 -10.20 -11.51 -24.08
CA TYR A 340 -11.51 -11.00 -23.70
C TYR A 340 -12.04 -10.00 -24.75
N LEU A 341 -11.22 -9.04 -25.18
CA LEU A 341 -11.62 -8.08 -26.22
C LEU A 341 -11.86 -8.75 -27.58
N LEU A 342 -11.05 -9.73 -27.95
CA LEU A 342 -11.19 -10.48 -29.21
C LEU A 342 -12.52 -11.24 -29.27
N GLN A 343 -12.90 -11.89 -28.18
CA GLN A 343 -14.14 -12.66 -28.08
C GLN A 343 -15.38 -11.79 -27.85
N ASN A 344 -15.17 -10.53 -27.43
CA ASN A 344 -16.23 -9.57 -27.16
C ASN A 344 -16.07 -8.31 -28.03
N PRO A 345 -16.28 -8.39 -29.37
CA PRO A 345 -16.04 -7.26 -30.26
C PRO A 345 -16.90 -6.03 -29.99
N ASP A 346 -18.03 -6.20 -29.31
CA ASP A 346 -18.88 -5.11 -28.83
C ASP A 346 -18.19 -4.30 -27.72
N VAL A 347 -17.56 -4.98 -26.76
CA VAL A 347 -16.75 -4.35 -25.71
C VAL A 347 -15.55 -3.63 -26.33
N ALA A 348 -14.84 -4.29 -27.26
CA ALA A 348 -13.72 -3.68 -27.96
C ALA A 348 -14.12 -2.41 -28.72
N ARG A 349 -15.26 -2.41 -29.41
CA ARG A 349 -15.79 -1.23 -30.12
C ARG A 349 -16.24 -0.11 -29.19
N SER A 350 -16.70 -0.45 -27.98
CA SER A 350 -17.14 0.53 -26.98
C SER A 350 -15.97 1.29 -26.32
N GLY A 351 -14.75 0.75 -26.39
CA GLY A 351 -13.58 1.34 -25.73
C GLY A 351 -13.66 1.30 -24.20
N ILE A 352 -14.47 0.40 -23.64
CA ILE A 352 -14.59 0.18 -22.19
C ILE A 352 -13.47 -0.77 -21.76
N ASN A 353 -12.94 -0.55 -20.55
CA ASN A 353 -11.98 -1.46 -19.93
C ASN A 353 -12.57 -2.88 -19.85
N PRO A 354 -11.88 -3.91 -20.38
CA PRO A 354 -12.40 -5.27 -20.47
C PRO A 354 -12.60 -5.95 -19.11
N LEU A 355 -11.69 -5.72 -18.15
CA LEU A 355 -11.87 -6.25 -16.79
C LEU A 355 -13.07 -5.58 -16.13
N GLN A 356 -13.16 -4.25 -16.20
CA GLN A 356 -14.30 -3.51 -15.65
C GLN A 356 -15.61 -4.02 -16.26
N HIS A 357 -15.67 -4.15 -17.59
CA HIS A 357 -16.83 -4.67 -18.29
C HIS A 357 -17.17 -6.10 -17.83
N PHE A 358 -16.16 -6.97 -17.71
CA PHE A 358 -16.39 -8.34 -17.26
C PHE A 358 -16.96 -8.41 -15.85
N LEU A 359 -16.42 -7.61 -14.94
CA LEU A 359 -16.86 -7.51 -13.55
C LEU A 359 -18.27 -6.93 -13.44
N ASP A 360 -18.58 -5.86 -14.17
CA ASP A 360 -19.87 -5.19 -14.09
C ASP A 360 -20.99 -5.94 -14.82
N TYR A 361 -20.70 -6.53 -15.98
CA TYR A 361 -21.71 -7.07 -16.90
C TYR A 361 -21.37 -8.49 -17.36
N GLY A 362 -20.13 -8.73 -17.78
CA GLY A 362 -19.76 -9.93 -18.53
C GLY A 362 -20.05 -11.24 -17.79
N GLN A 363 -19.86 -11.28 -16.48
CA GLN A 363 -20.20 -12.46 -15.67
C GLN A 363 -21.70 -12.76 -15.70
N TYR A 364 -22.55 -11.75 -15.58
CA TYR A 364 -24.01 -11.88 -15.62
C TYR A 364 -24.53 -12.21 -17.02
N GLU A 365 -23.80 -11.75 -18.04
CA GLU A 365 -24.07 -12.06 -19.45
C GLU A 365 -23.53 -13.45 -19.87
N GLY A 366 -22.82 -14.16 -18.98
CA GLY A 366 -22.25 -15.48 -19.26
C GLY A 366 -21.02 -15.45 -20.18
N ARG A 367 -20.34 -14.30 -20.29
CA ARG A 367 -19.06 -14.17 -21.01
C ARG A 367 -17.97 -14.91 -20.24
N ALA A 368 -17.02 -15.50 -20.96
CA ALA A 368 -15.88 -16.19 -20.36
C ALA A 368 -14.70 -15.23 -20.14
N ALA A 369 -14.01 -15.39 -19.01
CA ALA A 369 -12.63 -14.94 -18.83
C ALA A 369 -11.69 -16.10 -19.18
N HIS A 370 -10.49 -15.76 -19.66
CA HIS A 370 -9.46 -16.73 -20.04
C HIS A 370 -8.23 -16.51 -19.18
N ALA A 371 -7.48 -17.58 -18.93
CA ALA A 371 -6.18 -17.43 -18.29
C ALA A 371 -5.23 -16.64 -19.19
N ALA A 372 -4.34 -15.87 -18.57
CA ALA A 372 -3.33 -15.06 -19.24
C ALA A 372 -2.45 -15.92 -20.16
N VAL A 373 -2.28 -15.50 -21.41
CA VAL A 373 -1.36 -16.10 -22.37
C VAL A 373 -0.46 -15.01 -22.92
N GLY A 374 0.76 -14.94 -22.38
CA GLY A 374 1.68 -13.85 -22.67
C GLY A 374 2.15 -13.80 -24.12
N PHE A 375 2.61 -12.63 -24.55
CA PHE A 375 3.05 -12.42 -25.94
C PHE A 375 4.44 -13.00 -26.26
N ASP A 376 5.31 -13.18 -25.25
CA ASP A 376 6.69 -13.67 -25.42
C ASP A 376 6.87 -15.09 -24.84
N ILE A 377 6.24 -16.06 -25.49
CA ILE A 377 6.36 -17.48 -25.12
C ILE A 377 7.57 -18.10 -25.82
N ARG A 378 8.53 -18.59 -25.01
CA ARG A 378 9.78 -19.17 -25.49
C ARG A 378 9.88 -20.63 -25.07
N SER A 379 9.88 -21.55 -26.04
CA SER A 379 9.95 -23.00 -25.78
C SER A 379 8.91 -23.47 -24.76
N GLY A 380 7.67 -23.00 -24.93
CA GLY A 380 6.55 -23.30 -24.04
C GLY A 380 6.58 -22.59 -22.69
N PHE A 381 7.60 -21.79 -22.37
CA PHE A 381 7.63 -21.00 -21.14
C PHE A 381 6.97 -19.64 -21.36
N ASP A 382 5.98 -19.31 -20.54
CA ASP A 382 5.26 -18.04 -20.53
C ASP A 382 5.69 -17.22 -19.31
N ALA A 383 6.59 -16.26 -19.52
CA ALA A 383 7.15 -15.47 -18.43
C ALA A 383 6.10 -14.57 -17.75
N GLU A 384 5.11 -14.09 -18.51
CA GLU A 384 4.04 -13.23 -18.01
C GLU A 384 3.11 -14.03 -17.09
N TYR A 385 2.58 -15.15 -17.57
CA TYR A 385 1.80 -16.08 -16.75
C TYR A 385 2.59 -16.54 -15.51
N TYR A 386 3.87 -16.86 -15.68
CA TYR A 386 4.72 -17.32 -14.59
C TYR A 386 4.86 -16.28 -13.49
N LEU A 387 5.07 -15.00 -13.84
CA LEU A 387 5.18 -13.91 -12.87
C LEU A 387 3.84 -13.54 -12.25
N LEU A 388 2.76 -13.58 -13.03
CA LEU A 388 1.39 -13.38 -12.52
C LEU A 388 1.01 -14.44 -11.49
N THR A 389 1.46 -15.69 -11.64
CA THR A 389 1.17 -16.78 -10.69
C THR A 389 2.22 -16.93 -9.58
N ASN A 390 3.39 -16.29 -9.71
CA ASN A 390 4.50 -16.38 -8.76
C ASN A 390 5.10 -15.00 -8.46
N PRO A 391 4.33 -14.09 -7.85
CA PRO A 391 4.70 -12.69 -7.71
C PRO A 391 5.98 -12.45 -6.90
N SER A 392 6.31 -13.36 -5.97
CA SER A 392 7.55 -13.29 -5.19
C SER A 392 8.81 -13.30 -6.07
N VAL A 393 8.77 -13.95 -7.25
CA VAL A 393 9.89 -14.03 -8.19
C VAL A 393 10.22 -12.65 -8.77
N GLY A 394 9.23 -11.98 -9.35
CA GLY A 394 9.40 -10.64 -9.92
C GLY A 394 9.65 -9.57 -8.85
N ASN A 395 9.03 -9.71 -7.68
CA ASN A 395 9.26 -8.81 -6.55
C ASN A 395 10.71 -8.84 -6.05
N ALA A 396 11.34 -10.01 -6.04
CA ALA A 396 12.76 -10.18 -5.76
C ALA A 396 13.69 -9.73 -6.91
N GLY A 397 13.12 -9.27 -8.04
CA GLY A 397 13.88 -8.85 -9.22
C GLY A 397 14.57 -10.00 -9.95
N MET A 398 14.13 -11.25 -9.72
CA MET A 398 14.65 -12.42 -10.40
C MET A 398 14.03 -12.57 -11.79
N ASP A 399 14.83 -13.03 -12.75
CA ASP A 399 14.34 -13.41 -14.07
C ASP A 399 13.48 -14.68 -13.97
N ALA A 400 12.31 -14.67 -14.62
CA ALA A 400 11.31 -15.74 -14.52
C ALA A 400 11.83 -17.08 -15.06
N LEU A 401 12.50 -17.06 -16.21
CA LEU A 401 13.04 -18.27 -16.84
C LEU A 401 14.24 -18.82 -16.06
N GLN A 402 15.09 -17.94 -15.55
CA GLN A 402 16.18 -18.33 -14.66
C GLN A 402 15.65 -18.98 -13.37
N HIS A 403 14.60 -18.40 -12.77
CA HIS A 403 13.94 -18.97 -11.59
C HIS A 403 13.30 -20.32 -11.90
N TRP A 404 12.66 -20.46 -13.06
CA TRP A 404 12.11 -21.74 -13.52
C TRP A 404 13.17 -22.84 -13.52
N HIS A 405 14.28 -22.62 -14.22
CA HIS A 405 15.33 -23.62 -14.37
C HIS A 405 16.01 -23.97 -13.03
N ALA A 406 16.16 -22.98 -12.15
CA ALA A 406 16.82 -23.17 -10.87
C ALA A 406 15.92 -23.82 -9.81
N TYR A 407 14.62 -23.49 -9.78
CA TYR A 407 13.72 -23.84 -8.66
C TYR A 407 12.29 -24.19 -9.10
N GLY A 408 11.76 -23.49 -10.10
CA GLY A 408 10.32 -23.49 -10.40
C GLY A 408 9.74 -24.87 -10.67
N TRP A 409 10.36 -25.63 -11.57
CA TRP A 409 9.83 -26.96 -11.94
C TRP A 409 9.92 -27.96 -10.79
N GLN A 410 10.95 -27.84 -9.94
CA GLN A 410 11.12 -28.70 -8.76
C GLN A 410 10.09 -28.39 -7.68
N ALA A 411 9.69 -27.12 -7.57
CA ALA A 411 8.59 -26.68 -6.69
C ALA A 411 7.20 -27.07 -7.24
N GLY A 412 7.13 -27.63 -8.46
CA GLY A 412 5.87 -28.01 -9.10
C GLY A 412 5.03 -26.81 -9.51
N VAL A 413 5.66 -25.67 -9.79
CA VAL A 413 5.01 -24.48 -10.36
C VAL A 413 4.77 -24.71 -11.85
N ASN A 414 3.73 -24.11 -12.43
CA ASN A 414 3.40 -24.28 -13.84
C ASN A 414 4.09 -23.20 -14.71
N PRO A 415 4.72 -23.57 -15.84
CA PRO A 415 5.43 -22.64 -16.71
C PRO A 415 4.53 -21.86 -17.67
N ASN A 416 3.28 -22.31 -17.85
CA ASN A 416 2.22 -21.67 -18.62
C ASN A 416 0.87 -22.24 -18.15
N TYR A 417 -0.24 -21.70 -18.66
CA TYR A 417 -1.60 -22.14 -18.29
C TYR A 417 -1.94 -23.60 -18.68
N LEU A 418 -1.35 -24.16 -19.74
CA LEU A 418 -1.66 -25.50 -20.26
C LEU A 418 -0.77 -26.62 -19.72
N PHE A 419 0.36 -26.29 -19.08
CA PHE A 419 1.31 -27.25 -18.58
C PHE A 419 1.19 -27.39 -17.06
N ASP A 420 0.76 -28.56 -16.60
CA ASP A 420 0.72 -28.88 -15.17
C ASP A 420 1.95 -29.70 -14.81
N THR A 421 2.90 -29.04 -14.15
CA THR A 421 4.20 -29.63 -13.78
C THR A 421 4.04 -30.84 -12.88
N LYS A 422 3.11 -30.79 -11.93
CA LYS A 422 2.89 -31.89 -10.96
C LYS A 422 2.22 -33.07 -11.66
N TYR A 423 1.20 -32.80 -12.47
CA TYR A 423 0.55 -33.81 -13.29
C TYR A 423 1.55 -34.49 -14.23
N TYR A 424 2.34 -33.71 -14.96
CA TYR A 424 3.28 -34.24 -15.94
C TYR A 424 4.33 -35.15 -15.30
N LEU A 425 4.92 -34.73 -14.17
CA LEU A 425 5.89 -35.55 -13.44
C LEU A 425 5.24 -36.82 -12.85
N ALA A 426 3.98 -36.74 -12.40
CA ALA A 426 3.25 -37.90 -11.90
C ALA A 426 2.94 -38.92 -13.02
N GLN A 427 2.59 -38.46 -14.22
CA GLN A 427 2.36 -39.32 -15.38
C GLN A 427 3.66 -39.86 -15.99
N ASN A 428 4.80 -39.22 -15.71
CA ASN A 428 6.10 -39.57 -16.26
C ASN A 428 7.15 -39.83 -15.15
N PRO A 429 7.03 -40.92 -14.36
CA PRO A 429 7.94 -41.20 -13.24
C PRO A 429 9.42 -41.30 -13.63
N GLY A 430 9.72 -41.70 -14.87
CA GLY A 430 11.10 -41.74 -15.39
C GLY A 430 11.73 -40.34 -15.54
N VAL A 431 10.94 -39.35 -15.95
CA VAL A 431 11.36 -37.93 -16.04
C VAL A 431 11.62 -37.39 -14.63
N ALA A 432 10.70 -37.67 -13.71
CA ALA A 432 10.84 -37.29 -12.30
C ALA A 432 12.06 -37.91 -11.63
N ALA A 433 12.27 -39.23 -11.79
CA ALA A 433 13.40 -39.94 -11.20
C ALA A 433 14.76 -39.50 -11.78
N ALA A 434 14.78 -39.11 -13.06
CA ALA A 434 15.97 -38.59 -13.71
C ALA A 434 16.26 -37.11 -13.40
N GLY A 435 15.36 -36.41 -12.71
CA GLY A 435 15.49 -34.98 -12.43
C GLY A 435 15.54 -34.11 -13.68
N ILE A 436 14.81 -34.51 -14.73
CA ILE A 436 14.76 -33.78 -16.00
C ILE A 436 13.65 -32.73 -15.93
N ASP A 437 13.95 -31.51 -16.41
CA ASP A 437 12.96 -30.44 -16.56
C ASP A 437 11.74 -30.95 -17.38
N PRO A 438 10.53 -30.99 -16.80
CA PRO A 438 9.37 -31.59 -17.43
C PRO A 438 8.88 -30.80 -18.65
N LEU A 439 9.00 -29.47 -18.65
CA LEU A 439 8.65 -28.65 -19.81
C LEU A 439 9.60 -28.95 -20.96
N MET A 440 10.91 -28.95 -20.67
CA MET A 440 11.93 -29.29 -21.68
C MET A 440 11.71 -30.70 -22.25
N HIS A 441 11.39 -31.68 -21.40
CA HIS A 441 11.08 -33.03 -21.84
C HIS A 441 9.86 -33.06 -22.78
N TYR A 442 8.80 -32.35 -22.42
CA TYR A 442 7.61 -32.27 -23.25
C TYR A 442 7.90 -31.65 -24.62
N GLU A 443 8.56 -30.49 -24.64
CA GLU A 443 8.93 -29.75 -25.86
C GLU A 443 9.80 -30.58 -26.82
N MET A 444 10.73 -31.36 -26.30
CA MET A 444 11.66 -32.16 -27.11
C MET A 444 11.09 -33.52 -27.53
N PHE A 445 10.31 -34.16 -26.66
CA PHE A 445 9.92 -35.57 -26.83
C PHE A 445 8.45 -35.83 -26.55
N GLY A 446 7.90 -35.24 -25.48
CA GLY A 446 6.58 -35.62 -24.95
C GLY A 446 5.44 -35.46 -25.95
N TRP A 447 5.37 -34.32 -26.64
CA TRP A 447 4.27 -34.07 -27.59
C TRP A 447 4.31 -35.04 -28.78
N ARG A 448 5.50 -35.46 -29.23
CA ARG A 448 5.66 -36.44 -30.33
C ARG A 448 5.27 -37.85 -29.89
N ALA A 449 5.44 -38.15 -28.61
CA ALA A 449 4.99 -39.38 -28.00
C ALA A 449 3.49 -39.35 -27.65
N GLY A 450 2.79 -38.24 -27.93
CA GLY A 450 1.37 -38.09 -27.61
C GLY A 450 1.08 -38.00 -26.11
N ILE A 451 2.07 -37.59 -25.31
CA ILE A 451 1.92 -37.40 -23.86
C ILE A 451 1.18 -36.09 -23.63
N ASP A 452 0.27 -36.04 -22.67
CA ASP A 452 -0.49 -34.84 -22.34
C ASP A 452 0.27 -33.96 -21.32
N PRO A 453 0.40 -32.64 -21.55
CA PRO A 453 1.09 -31.72 -20.65
C PRO A 453 0.27 -31.39 -19.38
N SER A 454 -1.04 -31.60 -19.41
CA SER A 454 -1.95 -31.44 -18.28
C SER A 454 -3.19 -32.31 -18.47
N ALA A 455 -4.05 -32.37 -17.45
CA ALA A 455 -5.37 -33.00 -17.59
C ALA A 455 -6.33 -32.19 -18.49
N ALA A 456 -6.02 -30.91 -18.79
CA ALA A 456 -6.89 -30.00 -19.53
C ALA A 456 -6.53 -29.87 -21.02
N PHE A 457 -5.40 -30.44 -21.45
CA PHE A 457 -4.92 -30.39 -22.83
C PHE A 457 -4.54 -31.77 -23.32
N HIS A 458 -5.22 -32.26 -24.36
CA HIS A 458 -4.99 -33.57 -24.94
C HIS A 458 -4.21 -33.47 -26.25
N THR A 459 -2.93 -33.86 -26.23
CA THR A 459 -1.98 -33.69 -27.33
C THR A 459 -2.48 -34.32 -28.64
N ASN A 460 -2.91 -35.58 -28.57
CA ASN A 460 -3.38 -36.31 -29.76
C ASN A 460 -4.74 -35.82 -30.24
N ALA A 461 -5.62 -35.42 -29.32
CA ALA A 461 -6.94 -34.92 -29.69
C ALA A 461 -6.85 -33.55 -30.36
N TYR A 462 -5.97 -32.66 -29.87
CA TYR A 462 -5.68 -31.39 -30.51
C TYR A 462 -5.13 -31.57 -31.92
N LEU A 463 -4.15 -32.46 -32.13
CA LEU A 463 -3.59 -32.73 -33.45
C LEU A 463 -4.63 -33.36 -34.40
N ALA A 464 -5.53 -34.21 -33.89
CA ALA A 464 -6.61 -34.79 -34.69
C ALA A 464 -7.63 -33.73 -35.12
N ALA A 465 -7.95 -32.78 -34.24
CA ALA A 465 -8.84 -31.66 -34.54
C ALA A 465 -8.20 -30.61 -35.47
N ASN A 466 -6.87 -30.58 -35.54
CA ASN A 466 -6.08 -29.59 -36.28
C ASN A 466 -5.07 -30.25 -37.25
N PRO A 467 -5.55 -30.83 -38.38
CA PRO A 467 -4.70 -31.58 -39.31
C PRO A 467 -3.59 -30.74 -39.96
N ASP A 468 -3.76 -29.42 -40.06
CA ASP A 468 -2.76 -28.48 -40.54
C ASP A 468 -1.54 -28.42 -39.59
N VAL A 469 -1.79 -28.37 -38.28
CA VAL A 469 -0.76 -28.40 -37.23
C VAL A 469 -0.04 -29.74 -37.23
N ALA A 470 -0.80 -30.83 -37.34
CA ALA A 470 -0.25 -32.19 -37.41
C ALA A 470 0.63 -32.40 -38.64
N ALA A 471 0.17 -31.97 -39.82
CA ALA A 471 0.93 -32.08 -41.06
C ALA A 471 2.21 -31.23 -41.05
N ALA A 472 2.17 -30.07 -40.38
CA ALA A 472 3.34 -29.21 -40.21
C ALA A 472 4.34 -29.74 -39.16
N GLY A 473 3.95 -30.74 -38.35
CA GLY A 473 4.79 -31.28 -37.28
C GLY A 473 5.11 -30.24 -36.20
N ILE A 474 4.15 -29.36 -35.90
CA ILE A 474 4.29 -28.30 -34.89
C ILE A 474 3.84 -28.84 -33.53
N ASN A 475 4.54 -28.45 -32.46
CA ASN A 475 4.14 -28.78 -31.09
C ASN A 475 2.72 -28.22 -30.81
N PRO A 476 1.73 -29.07 -30.46
CA PRO A 476 0.34 -28.66 -30.31
C PRO A 476 0.10 -27.68 -29.16
N MET A 477 0.79 -27.82 -28.03
CA MET A 477 0.66 -26.88 -26.90
C MET A 477 1.21 -25.51 -27.29
N GLN A 478 2.39 -25.48 -27.91
CA GLN A 478 2.99 -24.24 -28.39
C GLN A 478 2.12 -23.58 -29.46
N HIS A 479 1.58 -24.36 -30.40
CA HIS A 479 0.66 -23.85 -31.39
C HIS A 479 -0.59 -23.24 -30.76
N TYR A 480 -1.18 -23.92 -29.77
CA TYR A 480 -2.36 -23.40 -29.08
C TYR A 480 -2.08 -22.06 -28.41
N LEU A 481 -1.02 -22.00 -27.59
CA LEU A 481 -0.66 -20.78 -26.86
C LEU A 481 -0.36 -19.61 -27.80
N GLN A 482 0.28 -19.85 -28.94
CA GLN A 482 0.68 -18.78 -29.86
C GLN A 482 -0.40 -18.39 -30.88
N PHE A 483 -1.26 -19.32 -31.28
CA PHE A 483 -2.21 -19.12 -32.38
C PHE A 483 -3.59 -19.69 -32.06
N GLY A 484 -3.65 -20.93 -31.59
CA GLY A 484 -4.92 -21.65 -31.46
C GLY A 484 -5.92 -20.97 -30.54
N VAL A 485 -5.47 -20.36 -29.44
CA VAL A 485 -6.34 -19.62 -28.52
C VAL A 485 -6.98 -18.40 -29.18
N TYR A 486 -6.23 -17.69 -30.03
CA TYR A 486 -6.71 -16.51 -30.78
C TYR A 486 -7.57 -16.90 -31.99
N GLU A 487 -7.35 -18.08 -32.56
CA GLU A 487 -8.15 -18.65 -33.65
C GLU A 487 -9.44 -19.33 -33.16
N GLY A 488 -9.64 -19.44 -31.84
CA GLY A 488 -10.80 -20.13 -31.24
C GLY A 488 -10.77 -21.64 -31.44
N ARG A 489 -9.59 -22.24 -31.62
CA ARG A 489 -9.43 -23.70 -31.71
C ARG A 489 -9.75 -24.34 -30.35
N PRO A 490 -10.39 -25.52 -30.30
CA PRO A 490 -10.61 -26.23 -29.05
C PRO A 490 -9.30 -26.82 -28.50
N LEU A 491 -9.21 -27.01 -27.18
CA LEU A 491 -8.02 -27.54 -26.48
C LEU A 491 -7.69 -29.03 -26.79
N GLY A 492 -8.60 -29.75 -27.46
CA GLY A 492 -8.45 -31.17 -27.78
C GLY A 492 -9.29 -32.05 -26.88
#